data_AF-A0A2H6AD37-F1
#
_entry.id   AF-A0A2H6AD37-F1
#
_cell.length_a   1.000
_cell.length_b   1.000
_cell.length_c   1.000
_cell.angle_alpha   90.00
_cell.angle_beta   90.00
_cell.angle_gamma   90.00
#
_symmetry.space_group_name_H-M   'P 1'
#
loop_
_entity.id
_entity.type
_entity.pdbx_description
1 polymer ?
#
loop_
_entity_poly.entity_id
_entity_poly.type
_entity_poly.pdbx_seq_one_letter_code
_entity_poly.pdbx_strand_id
1 'polypeptide(L)'
;MTLVGGKWTTYRRMAEELLDWLAGQGMRMRSSRSAHTPLFGAPGWEGGYPGKPCAPFLPPTREPLSSDIATSIPADVREHLRQYGTVAAEVWQLTRQYAGRLLPNWPYLRAEVVYAARHEMARTPMDFLARRIRLAFLDSQAASEALSEVTALMADELRWDRATRLAMENAAREQITTAL
;
A
#
# COMPACT_ATOMS: atom_id res chain seq x y z
N MET A 1 -8.21 20.78 -21.78
CA MET A 1 -7.84 19.44 -22.26
C MET A 1 -8.46 18.42 -21.32
N THR A 2 -9.16 17.43 -21.85
CA THR A 2 -9.86 16.41 -21.05
C THR A 2 -9.52 15.03 -21.60
N LEU A 3 -9.18 14.09 -20.72
CA LEU A 3 -9.04 12.66 -21.04
C LEU A 3 -10.32 11.95 -20.61
N VAL A 4 -11.04 11.37 -21.56
CA VAL A 4 -12.30 10.66 -21.31
C VAL A 4 -12.18 9.23 -21.83
N GLY A 5 -12.72 8.28 -21.07
CA GLY A 5 -12.72 6.85 -21.41
C GLY A 5 -11.52 6.10 -20.82
N GLY A 6 -11.18 4.99 -21.46
CA GLY A 6 -10.07 4.13 -21.06
C GLY A 6 -10.43 2.96 -20.16
N LYS A 7 -9.57 1.94 -20.20
CA LYS A 7 -9.63 0.78 -19.31
C LYS A 7 -8.40 0.79 -18.42
N TRP A 8 -8.47 0.06 -17.31
CA TRP A 8 -7.31 -0.17 -16.44
C TRP A 8 -6.12 -0.76 -17.20
N THR A 9 -6.36 -1.52 -18.28
CA THR A 9 -5.31 -2.09 -19.12
C THR A 9 -4.68 -1.09 -20.11
N THR A 10 -5.31 0.06 -20.36
CA THR A 10 -4.84 1.06 -21.34
C THR A 10 -4.28 2.33 -20.70
N TYR A 11 -4.32 2.46 -19.37
CA TYR A 11 -3.95 3.70 -18.66
C TYR A 11 -2.58 4.25 -19.06
N ARG A 12 -1.56 3.37 -19.16
CA ARG A 12 -0.19 3.76 -19.52
C ARG A 12 -0.10 4.33 -20.94
N ARG A 13 -0.76 3.68 -21.92
CA ARG A 13 -0.81 4.12 -23.31
C ARG A 13 -1.55 5.46 -23.44
N MET A 14 -2.67 5.62 -22.74
CA MET A 14 -3.41 6.89 -22.75
C MET A 14 -2.58 8.04 -22.16
N ALA A 15 -1.82 7.79 -21.10
CA ALA A 15 -0.92 8.79 -20.52
C ALA A 15 0.22 9.15 -21.49
N GLU A 16 0.75 8.18 -22.24
CA GLU A 16 1.76 8.41 -23.28
C GLU A 16 1.21 9.25 -24.43
N GLU A 17 0.05 8.89 -24.98
CA GLU A 17 -0.63 9.65 -26.05
C GLU A 17 -0.94 11.09 -25.64
N LEU A 18 -1.33 11.29 -24.38
CA LEU A 18 -1.50 12.62 -23.81
C LEU A 18 -0.21 13.44 -23.85
N LEU A 19 0.90 12.86 -23.40
CA LEU A 19 2.18 13.57 -23.36
C LEU A 19 2.69 13.90 -24.77
N ASP A 20 2.48 12.99 -25.73
CA ASP A 20 2.80 13.22 -27.14
C ASP A 20 1.96 14.35 -27.74
N TRP A 21 0.66 14.40 -27.42
CA TRP A 21 -0.22 15.50 -27.82
C TRP A 21 0.27 16.84 -27.27
N LEU A 22 0.62 16.90 -25.98
CA LEU A 22 1.17 18.11 -25.34
C LEU A 22 2.49 18.56 -25.96
N ALA A 23 3.36 17.62 -26.34
CA ALA A 23 4.59 17.92 -27.06
C ALA A 23 4.29 18.57 -28.43
N GLY A 24 3.26 18.06 -29.13
CA GLY A 24 2.75 18.66 -30.37
C GLY A 24 2.18 20.08 -30.18
N GLN A 25 1.75 20.44 -28.98
CA GLN A 25 1.33 21.82 -28.63
C GLN A 25 2.51 22.75 -28.27
N GLY A 26 3.76 22.30 -28.47
CA GLY A 26 4.96 23.10 -28.20
C GLY A 26 5.49 22.99 -26.77
N MET A 27 4.93 22.12 -25.93
CA MET A 27 5.51 21.84 -24.61
C MET A 27 6.81 21.03 -24.76
N ARG A 28 7.87 21.47 -24.07
CA ARG A 28 9.14 20.73 -24.05
C ARG A 28 9.02 19.47 -23.19
N MET A 29 8.79 18.34 -23.84
CA MET A 29 8.72 17.01 -23.21
C MET A 29 9.81 16.08 -23.74
N ARG A 30 10.24 15.13 -22.92
CA ARG A 30 11.08 14.00 -23.38
C ARG A 30 10.17 12.86 -23.83
N SER A 31 10.65 12.02 -24.74
CA SER A 31 9.95 10.79 -25.11
C SER A 31 9.66 9.93 -23.89
N SER A 32 8.45 9.36 -23.85
CA SER A 32 8.01 8.50 -22.74
C SER A 32 8.90 7.27 -22.62
N ARG A 33 9.30 6.94 -21.38
CA ARG A 33 9.98 5.68 -21.04
C ARG A 33 9.09 4.76 -20.20
N SER A 34 7.81 5.12 -20.05
CA SER A 34 6.86 4.45 -19.16
C SER A 34 6.68 2.96 -19.46
N ALA A 35 6.86 2.53 -20.71
CA ALA A 35 6.75 1.12 -21.12
C ALA A 35 7.81 0.21 -20.49
N HIS A 36 8.96 0.77 -20.09
CA HIS A 36 10.09 0.03 -19.53
C HIS A 36 10.47 0.51 -18.13
N THR A 37 9.69 1.40 -17.54
CA THR A 37 9.93 1.91 -16.19
C THR A 37 9.16 1.01 -15.21
N PRO A 38 9.84 0.27 -14.32
CA PRO A 38 9.16 -0.49 -13.29
C PRO A 38 8.32 0.42 -12.39
N LEU A 39 7.18 -0.08 -11.94
CA LEU A 39 6.41 0.62 -10.91
C LEU A 39 7.17 0.59 -9.57
N PHE A 40 6.79 1.48 -8.68
CA PHE A 40 7.29 1.47 -7.31
C PHE A 40 7.02 0.11 -6.65
N GLY A 41 7.99 -0.40 -5.88
CA GLY A 41 7.92 -1.75 -5.30
C GLY A 41 8.27 -2.89 -6.27
N ALA A 42 8.41 -2.63 -7.58
CA ALA A 42 8.82 -3.61 -8.59
C ALA A 42 10.29 -3.54 -9.11
N PRO A 43 11.22 -2.68 -8.65
CA PRO A 43 12.62 -2.74 -9.13
C PRO A 43 13.25 -4.12 -8.94
N GLY A 44 14.06 -4.57 -9.90
CA GLY A 44 14.63 -5.93 -9.90
C GLY A 44 13.68 -7.02 -10.39
N TRP A 45 12.43 -6.66 -10.72
CA TRP A 45 11.55 -7.50 -11.53
C TRP A 45 12.04 -7.50 -12.98
N GLU A 46 12.86 -8.48 -13.33
CA GLU A 46 13.24 -8.76 -14.72
C GLU A 46 12.04 -9.36 -15.47
N GLY A 47 11.14 -8.47 -15.89
CA GLY A 47 10.04 -8.67 -16.84
C GLY A 47 9.67 -10.12 -17.16
N GLY A 48 8.58 -10.60 -16.56
CA GLY A 48 7.89 -11.79 -17.05
C GLY A 48 6.42 -11.75 -16.68
N TYR A 49 5.58 -11.98 -17.67
CA TYR A 49 4.26 -12.58 -17.51
C TYR A 49 4.35 -13.89 -16.65
N PRO A 50 3.22 -14.45 -16.16
CA PRO A 50 3.17 -15.21 -14.91
C PRO A 50 4.07 -16.45 -14.89
N GLY A 51 4.75 -16.68 -13.77
CA GLY A 51 5.54 -17.89 -13.52
C GLY A 51 6.98 -17.66 -13.06
N LYS A 52 7.52 -16.44 -13.16
CA LYS A 52 8.76 -16.08 -12.46
C LYS A 52 8.42 -15.52 -11.08
N PRO A 53 8.87 -16.15 -9.98
CA PRO A 53 8.64 -15.60 -8.65
C PRO A 53 9.23 -14.19 -8.61
N CYS A 54 8.56 -13.28 -7.91
CA CYS A 54 9.20 -12.04 -7.48
C CYS A 54 10.57 -12.42 -6.94
N ALA A 55 11.61 -11.69 -7.36
CA ALA A 55 12.92 -11.82 -6.73
C ALA A 55 12.67 -11.99 -5.23
N PRO A 56 13.21 -13.07 -4.62
CA PRO A 56 12.80 -13.50 -3.28
C PRO A 56 12.74 -12.28 -2.40
N PHE A 57 11.71 -12.19 -1.54
CA PHE A 57 11.64 -11.24 -0.44
C PHE A 57 12.99 -11.27 0.28
N LEU A 58 13.88 -10.41 -0.17
CA LEU A 58 15.21 -10.21 0.36
C LEU A 58 15.14 -8.72 0.64
N PRO A 59 14.85 -8.38 1.89
CA PRO A 59 14.69 -6.99 2.25
C PRO A 59 15.96 -6.25 1.80
N PRO A 60 15.88 -5.17 0.99
CA PRO A 60 17.06 -4.41 0.60
C PRO A 60 17.50 -3.57 1.79
N THR A 61 17.93 -4.24 2.85
CA THR A 61 18.55 -3.61 3.99
C THR A 61 20.04 -3.52 3.71
N ARG A 62 20.62 -2.33 3.92
CA ARG A 62 22.08 -2.12 3.92
C ARG A 62 22.81 -3.04 4.91
N GLU A 63 22.08 -3.63 5.87
CA GLU A 63 22.54 -4.73 6.69
C GLU A 63 21.64 -5.95 6.46
N PRO A 64 22.19 -7.14 6.19
CA PRO A 64 21.37 -8.35 6.12
C PRO A 64 20.61 -8.51 7.44
N LEU A 65 19.28 -8.57 7.37
CA LEU A 65 18.48 -9.10 8.47
C LEU A 65 19.05 -10.49 8.77
N SER A 66 19.53 -10.72 10.00
CA SER A 66 20.09 -12.02 10.36
C SER A 66 19.09 -13.11 9.97
N SER A 67 19.60 -14.23 9.46
CA SER A 67 18.82 -15.41 9.04
C SER A 67 17.76 -15.84 10.08
N ASP A 68 17.96 -15.46 11.33
CA ASP A 68 17.10 -15.76 12.47
C ASP A 68 15.75 -15.01 12.41
N ILE A 69 15.70 -13.79 11.86
CA ILE A 69 14.46 -13.00 11.76
C ILE A 69 13.56 -13.51 10.62
N ALA A 70 14.12 -13.98 9.51
CA ALA A 70 13.34 -14.60 8.43
C ALA A 70 12.67 -15.92 8.86
N THR A 71 13.18 -16.56 9.91
CA THR A 71 12.63 -17.82 10.45
C THR A 71 11.54 -17.58 11.50
N SER A 72 11.47 -16.37 12.08
CA SER A 72 10.46 -16.00 13.09
C SER A 72 9.19 -15.36 12.53
N ILE A 73 9.14 -15.01 11.23
CA ILE A 73 7.94 -14.46 10.59
C ILE A 73 6.94 -15.58 10.31
N PRO A 74 5.69 -15.50 10.83
CA PRO A 74 4.61 -16.41 10.47
C PRO A 74 4.44 -16.50 8.95
N ALA A 75 4.17 -17.70 8.43
CA ALA A 75 4.15 -17.96 6.99
C ALA A 75 3.10 -17.13 6.24
N ASP A 76 1.93 -16.92 6.84
CA ASP A 76 0.85 -16.10 6.31
C ASP A 76 1.22 -14.62 6.21
N VAL A 77 1.89 -14.07 7.23
CA VAL A 77 2.41 -12.68 7.22
C VAL A 77 3.46 -12.52 6.14
N ARG A 78 4.37 -13.49 6.01
CA ARG A 78 5.40 -13.48 4.97
C ARG A 78 4.79 -13.48 3.57
N GLU A 79 3.77 -14.30 3.35
CA GLU A 79 3.07 -14.36 2.06
C GLU A 79 2.35 -13.03 1.76
N HIS A 80 1.65 -12.48 2.76
CA HIS A 80 0.99 -11.19 2.65
C HIS A 80 1.97 -10.05 2.29
N LEU A 81 3.12 -9.98 2.97
CA LEU A 81 4.11 -8.94 2.73
C LEU A 81 4.70 -8.95 1.31
N ARG A 82 4.60 -10.06 0.56
CA ARG A 82 5.03 -10.10 -0.85
C ARG A 82 4.28 -9.12 -1.73
N GLN A 83 3.07 -8.70 -1.34
CA GLN A 83 2.27 -7.71 -2.07
C GLN A 83 2.94 -6.33 -2.14
N TYR A 84 3.83 -6.01 -1.19
CA TYR A 84 4.61 -4.78 -1.17
C TYR A 84 5.87 -4.85 -2.06
N GLY A 85 6.20 -6.01 -2.63
CA GLY A 85 7.39 -6.17 -3.46
C GLY A 85 8.68 -5.77 -2.72
N THR A 86 9.50 -4.91 -3.32
CA THR A 86 10.80 -4.50 -2.75
C THR A 86 10.71 -3.70 -1.45
N VAL A 87 9.56 -3.06 -1.17
CA VAL A 87 9.41 -2.22 0.04
C VAL A 87 8.90 -2.98 1.26
N ALA A 88 8.60 -4.27 1.11
CA ALA A 88 8.18 -5.15 2.19
C ALA A 88 9.17 -5.17 3.38
N ALA A 89 10.45 -4.94 3.10
CA ALA A 89 11.50 -4.76 4.09
C ALA A 89 11.28 -3.59 5.04
N GLU A 90 10.93 -2.45 4.47
CA GLU A 90 10.76 -1.18 5.19
C GLU A 90 9.52 -1.29 6.08
N VAL A 91 8.46 -1.91 5.55
CA VAL A 91 7.26 -2.28 6.32
C VAL A 91 7.64 -3.20 7.49
N TRP A 92 8.44 -4.24 7.25
CA TRP A 92 8.85 -5.16 8.31
C TRP A 92 9.73 -4.48 9.36
N GLN A 93 10.64 -3.59 8.97
CA GLN A 93 11.49 -2.86 9.92
C GLN A 93 10.68 -2.03 10.92
N LEU A 94 9.55 -1.46 10.51
CA LEU A 94 8.66 -0.70 11.38
C LEU A 94 8.06 -1.56 12.51
N THR A 95 8.04 -2.90 12.38
CA THR A 95 7.59 -3.79 13.47
C THR A 95 8.46 -3.71 14.72
N ARG A 96 9.70 -3.20 14.62
CA ARG A 96 10.54 -2.93 15.80
C ARG A 96 9.91 -1.92 16.76
N GLN A 97 9.13 -0.98 16.23
CA GLN A 97 8.42 0.03 17.01
C GLN A 97 6.92 -0.27 17.11
N TYR A 98 6.33 -0.80 16.05
CA TYR A 98 4.90 -1.10 15.93
C TYR A 98 4.70 -2.62 15.80
N ALA A 99 5.12 -3.35 16.84
CA ALA A 99 5.10 -4.80 16.85
C ALA A 99 3.68 -5.37 16.89
N GLY A 100 3.49 -6.52 16.25
CA GLY A 100 2.27 -7.31 16.31
C GLY A 100 1.36 -7.17 15.10
N ARG A 101 0.42 -8.11 15.02
CA ARG A 101 -0.68 -8.07 14.05
C ARG A 101 -1.67 -6.98 14.43
N LEU A 102 -2.34 -6.43 13.43
CA LEU A 102 -3.46 -5.52 13.60
C LEU A 102 -4.70 -6.24 14.14
N LEU A 103 -4.88 -7.50 13.76
CA LEU A 103 -5.97 -8.35 14.22
C LEU A 103 -5.46 -9.79 14.46
N PRO A 104 -6.05 -10.53 15.41
CA PRO A 104 -5.83 -11.96 15.53
C PRO A 104 -6.19 -12.67 14.21
N ASN A 105 -5.42 -13.70 13.85
CA ASN A 105 -5.66 -14.56 12.67
C ASN A 105 -5.61 -13.87 11.28
N TRP A 106 -5.36 -12.57 11.21
CA TRP A 106 -5.15 -11.85 9.94
C TRP A 106 -3.66 -11.52 9.75
N PRO A 107 -3.14 -11.57 8.51
CA PRO A 107 -1.73 -11.34 8.23
C PRO A 107 -1.32 -9.85 8.26
N TYR A 108 -2.27 -8.95 8.55
CA TYR A 108 -2.03 -7.52 8.59
C TYR A 108 -1.28 -7.09 9.86
N LEU A 109 -0.30 -6.21 9.71
CA LEU A 109 0.54 -5.71 10.78
C LEU A 109 0.18 -4.28 11.16
N ARG A 110 0.39 -3.92 12.43
CA ARG A 110 0.26 -2.52 12.90
C ARG A 110 1.24 -1.60 12.15
N ALA A 111 2.42 -2.13 11.83
CA ALA A 111 3.44 -1.46 11.03
C ALA A 111 2.94 -1.02 9.64
N GLU A 112 2.02 -1.75 9.01
CA GLU A 112 1.47 -1.38 7.70
C GLU A 112 0.62 -0.11 7.76
N VAL A 113 -0.11 0.10 8.86
CA VAL A 113 -0.90 1.33 9.07
C VAL A 113 0.02 2.55 9.05
N VAL A 114 1.13 2.46 9.78
CA VAL A 114 2.13 3.53 9.88
C VAL A 114 2.85 3.74 8.55
N TYR A 115 3.24 2.65 7.88
CA TYR A 115 3.86 2.74 6.56
C TYR A 115 2.94 3.42 5.55
N ALA A 116 1.67 3.03 5.51
CA ALA A 116 0.67 3.61 4.61
C ALA A 116 0.47 5.11 4.88
N ALA A 117 0.45 5.53 6.14
CA ALA A 117 0.34 6.94 6.52
C ALA A 117 1.58 7.76 6.11
N ARG A 118 2.79 7.21 6.29
CA ARG A 118 4.07 7.89 5.98
C ARG A 118 4.39 7.95 4.49
N HIS A 119 4.18 6.85 3.76
CA HIS A 119 4.75 6.64 2.42
C HIS A 119 3.69 6.50 1.33
N GLU A 120 2.45 6.16 1.69
CA GLU A 120 1.39 5.88 0.71
C GLU A 120 0.24 6.88 0.77
N MET A 121 0.41 7.99 1.49
CA MET A 121 -0.58 9.06 1.62
C MET A 121 -1.94 8.56 2.13
N ALA A 122 -1.98 7.54 3.00
CA ALA A 122 -3.21 7.17 3.69
C ALA A 122 -3.56 8.28 4.71
N ARG A 123 -4.66 8.99 4.47
CA ARG A 123 -5.09 10.15 5.28
C ARG A 123 -6.39 9.90 6.03
N THR A 124 -7.04 8.77 5.78
CA THR A 124 -8.25 8.32 6.49
C THR A 124 -8.13 6.83 6.81
N PRO A 125 -8.83 6.31 7.85
CA PRO A 125 -8.83 4.88 8.13
C PRO A 125 -9.28 4.03 6.94
N MET A 126 -10.18 4.55 6.10
CA MET A 126 -10.66 3.87 4.89
C MET A 126 -9.64 3.86 3.74
N ASP A 127 -8.68 4.79 3.69
CA ASP A 127 -7.56 4.68 2.75
C ASP A 127 -6.76 3.40 3.03
N PHE A 128 -6.56 3.08 4.31
CA PHE A 128 -5.89 1.86 4.70
C PHE A 128 -6.79 0.63 4.55
N LEU A 129 -7.91 0.58 5.28
CA LEU A 129 -8.78 -0.60 5.40
C LEU A 129 -9.40 -1.04 4.07
N ALA A 130 -9.77 -0.09 3.20
CA ALA A 130 -10.43 -0.41 1.94
C ALA A 130 -9.47 -0.45 0.74
N ARG A 131 -8.43 0.40 0.71
CA ARG A 131 -7.60 0.58 -0.50
C ARG A 131 -6.20 -0.03 -0.41
N ARG A 132 -5.61 -0.16 0.79
CA ARG A 132 -4.28 -0.79 0.95
C ARG A 132 -4.39 -2.27 1.23
N ILE A 133 -5.17 -2.64 2.24
CA ILE A 133 -5.31 -4.05 2.64
C ILE A 133 -6.62 -4.70 2.17
N ARG A 134 -7.58 -3.90 1.70
CA ARG A 134 -8.91 -4.34 1.21
C ARG A 134 -9.75 -5.11 2.22
N LEU A 135 -9.38 -5.11 3.51
CA LEU A 135 -10.10 -5.79 4.59
C LEU A 135 -11.57 -5.37 4.65
N ALA A 136 -11.88 -4.09 4.46
CA ALA A 136 -13.28 -3.61 4.48
C ALA A 136 -14.18 -4.26 3.41
N PHE A 137 -13.60 -4.77 2.32
CA PHE A 137 -14.35 -5.50 1.29
C PHE A 137 -14.36 -7.01 1.51
N LEU A 138 -13.32 -7.55 2.16
CA LEU A 138 -13.18 -8.99 2.41
C LEU A 138 -13.99 -9.42 3.62
N ASP A 139 -13.98 -8.61 4.68
CA ASP A 139 -14.65 -8.86 5.94
C ASP A 139 -14.90 -7.51 6.67
N SER A 140 -16.14 -7.03 6.58
CA SER A 140 -16.55 -5.76 7.18
C SER A 140 -16.59 -5.83 8.72
N GLN A 141 -16.81 -7.01 9.29
CA GLN A 141 -16.78 -7.21 10.74
C GLN A 141 -15.33 -7.08 11.24
N ALA A 142 -14.38 -7.80 10.62
CA ALA A 142 -12.97 -7.66 10.94
C ALA A 142 -12.48 -6.22 10.72
N ALA A 143 -12.91 -5.55 9.65
CA ALA A 143 -12.57 -4.13 9.43
C ALA A 143 -13.10 -3.23 10.56
N SER A 144 -14.31 -3.49 11.05
CA SER A 144 -14.91 -2.76 12.18
C SER A 144 -14.15 -3.01 13.48
N GLU A 145 -13.70 -4.25 13.72
CA GLU A 145 -12.89 -4.62 14.88
C GLU A 145 -11.51 -3.93 14.85
N ALA A 146 -10.87 -3.83 13.67
CA ALA A 146 -9.57 -3.17 13.52
C ALA A 146 -9.64 -1.64 13.60
N LEU A 147 -10.81 -1.05 13.40
CA LEU A 147 -10.97 0.38 13.11
C LEU A 147 -10.40 1.28 14.21
N SER A 148 -10.68 0.97 15.47
CA SER A 148 -10.20 1.78 16.61
C SER A 148 -8.67 1.79 16.70
N GLU A 149 -8.03 0.65 16.45
CA GLU A 149 -6.57 0.53 16.46
C GLU A 149 -5.92 1.23 15.26
N VAL A 150 -6.47 1.04 14.06
CA VAL A 150 -6.02 1.78 12.86
C VAL A 150 -6.11 3.28 13.10
N THR A 151 -7.25 3.76 13.61
CA THR A 151 -7.47 5.19 13.85
C THR A 151 -6.54 5.72 14.93
N ALA A 152 -6.23 4.94 15.97
CA ALA A 152 -5.24 5.31 16.99
C ALA A 152 -3.84 5.49 16.39
N LEU A 153 -3.36 4.50 15.63
CA LEU A 153 -2.04 4.54 14.99
C LEU A 153 -1.94 5.70 13.99
N MET A 154 -2.98 5.91 13.18
CA MET A 154 -3.03 7.04 12.24
C MET A 154 -3.08 8.39 12.96
N ALA A 155 -3.81 8.49 14.09
CA ALA A 155 -3.87 9.71 14.87
C ALA A 155 -2.49 10.11 15.43
N ASP A 156 -1.75 9.12 15.95
CA ASP A 156 -0.39 9.36 16.44
C ASP A 156 0.56 9.77 15.31
N GLU A 157 0.50 9.06 14.19
CA GLU A 157 1.39 9.32 13.05
C GLU A 157 1.09 10.66 12.34
N LEU A 158 -0.19 10.99 12.18
CA LEU A 158 -0.65 12.19 11.48
C LEU A 158 -0.92 13.38 12.44
N ARG A 159 -0.66 13.19 13.74
CA ARG A 159 -0.85 14.17 14.81
C ARG A 159 -2.28 14.72 14.88
N TRP A 160 -3.26 13.83 14.81
CA TRP A 160 -4.67 14.20 15.00
C TRP A 160 -4.94 14.53 16.46
N ASP A 161 -5.71 15.58 16.68
CA ASP A 161 -6.32 15.80 17.99
C ASP A 161 -7.47 14.82 18.24
N ARG A 162 -8.01 14.85 19.46
CA ARG A 162 -9.09 13.97 19.88
C ARG A 162 -10.35 14.13 19.01
N ALA A 163 -10.66 15.37 18.64
CA ALA A 163 -11.85 15.69 17.84
C ALA A 163 -11.73 15.09 16.43
N THR A 164 -10.59 15.29 15.78
CA THR A 164 -10.28 14.77 14.45
C THR A 164 -10.25 13.25 14.46
N ARG A 165 -9.60 12.63 15.45
CA ARG A 165 -9.58 11.17 15.59
C ARG A 165 -11.00 10.59 15.67
N LEU A 166 -11.85 11.15 16.53
CA LEU A 166 -13.23 10.69 16.69
C LEU A 166 -14.05 10.89 15.41
N ALA A 167 -13.90 12.04 14.75
CA ALA A 167 -14.57 12.34 13.49
C ALA A 167 -14.17 11.34 12.39
N MET A 168 -12.87 11.04 12.26
CA MET A 168 -12.35 10.08 11.28
C MET A 168 -12.84 8.65 11.57
N GLU A 169 -12.85 8.24 12.84
CA GLU A 169 -13.32 6.91 13.24
C GLU A 169 -14.81 6.74 12.94
N ASN A 170 -15.64 7.74 13.28
CA ASN A 170 -17.08 7.70 13.02
C ASN A 170 -17.39 7.67 11.52
N ALA A 171 -16.73 8.52 10.73
CA ALA A 171 -16.92 8.56 9.28
C ALA A 171 -16.50 7.24 8.60
N ALA A 172 -15.44 6.59 9.08
CA ALA A 172 -15.02 5.29 8.59
C ALA A 172 -15.99 4.17 9.01
N ARG A 173 -16.51 4.22 10.25
CA ARG A 173 -17.49 3.25 10.76
C ARG A 173 -18.79 3.27 9.95
N GLU A 174 -19.27 4.46 9.62
CA GLU A 174 -20.45 4.63 8.77
C GLU A 174 -20.20 3.99 7.39
N GLN A 175 -19.06 4.28 6.76
CA GLN A 175 -18.70 3.70 5.46
C GLN A 175 -18.62 2.17 5.48
N ILE A 176 -18.04 1.57 6.53
CA ILE A 176 -17.95 0.10 6.66
C ILE A 176 -19.36 -0.51 6.80
N THR A 177 -20.26 0.16 7.52
CA THR A 177 -21.62 -0.33 7.75
C THR A 177 -22.50 -0.18 6.50
N THR A 178 -22.35 0.91 5.74
CA THR A 178 -23.12 1.16 4.51
C THR A 178 -22.62 0.37 3.31
N ALA A 179 -21.39 -0.14 3.34
CA ALA A 179 -20.83 -0.96 2.27
C ALA A 179 -21.35 -2.42 2.26
N LEU A 180 -22.18 -2.80 3.25
CA LEU A 180 -22.97 -4.04 3.31
C LEU A 180 -24.34 -3.85 2.64
#